data_AF-A0A1I0EP11-F1
#
_entry.id   AF-A0A1I0EP11-F1
#
_cell.length_a   1.000
_cell.length_b   1.000
_cell.length_c   1.000
_cell.angle_alpha   90.00
_cell.angle_beta   90.00
_cell.angle_gamma   90.00
#
_symmetry.space_group_name_H-M   'P 1'
#
loop_
_entity.id
_entity.type
_entity.pdbx_description
1 polymer ?
#
loop_
_entity_poly.entity_id
_entity_poly.type
_entity_poly.pdbx_seq_one_letter_code
_entity_poly.pdbx_strand_id
1 'polypeptide(L)'
;MADLEDLTISPRRSTLTIRFVYFGKLRGSDAESHVVELEFGGIRNLKMELPADYEPRAAETLEDIAHREVSGQSYFDIDMGDVKCTLAAETLTLRVSDVDCPKDGHPS
;
A
#
# COMPACT_ATOMS: atom_id res chain seq x y z
N MET A 1 14.20 40.40 21.12
CA MET A 1 13.02 40.31 20.24
C MET A 1 13.49 39.42 19.09
N ALA A 2 13.28 38.12 19.20
CA ALA A 2 13.78 37.17 18.21
C ALA A 2 12.76 37.10 17.07
N ASP A 3 13.24 37.37 15.85
CA ASP A 3 12.50 37.18 14.61
C ASP A 3 11.93 35.76 14.55
N LEU A 4 10.61 35.66 14.34
CA LEU A 4 9.99 34.43 13.91
C LEU A 4 10.46 34.21 12.47
N GLU A 5 11.52 33.41 12.30
CA GLU A 5 11.83 32.85 11.00
C GLU A 5 10.59 32.09 10.52
N ASP A 6 10.15 32.48 9.34
CA ASP A 6 9.03 31.94 8.58
C ASP A 6 9.20 30.41 8.49
N LEU A 7 8.58 29.70 9.44
CA LEU A 7 8.59 28.25 9.50
C LEU A 7 7.72 27.76 8.35
N THR A 8 8.28 27.77 7.14
CA THR A 8 7.71 27.10 5.99
C THR A 8 7.75 25.62 6.29
N ILE A 9 6.69 25.14 6.94
CA ILE A 9 6.36 23.72 7.05
C ILE A 9 6.17 23.26 5.61
N SER A 10 7.26 22.80 4.98
CA SER A 10 7.15 21.97 3.78
C SER A 10 6.24 20.81 4.18
N PRO A 11 5.06 20.63 3.56
CA PRO A 11 4.19 19.55 3.93
C PRO A 11 5.00 18.28 3.70
N ARG A 12 5.38 17.58 4.78
CA ARG A 12 5.96 16.25 4.68
C ARG A 12 4.95 15.45 3.87
N ARG A 13 5.28 15.14 2.62
CA ARG A 13 4.44 14.32 1.75
C ARG A 13 4.45 12.93 2.36
N SER A 14 3.44 12.64 3.18
CA SER A 14 3.28 11.34 3.80
C SER A 14 3.10 10.30 2.70
N THR A 15 3.80 9.17 2.85
CA THR A 15 3.68 8.01 1.97
C THR A 15 3.10 6.83 2.75
N LEU A 16 2.33 5.99 2.06
CA LEU A 16 1.90 4.69 2.55
C LEU A 16 2.34 3.65 1.53
N THR A 17 3.05 2.63 2.00
CA THR A 17 3.43 1.49 1.17
C THR A 17 2.71 0.26 1.67
N ILE A 18 1.98 -0.41 0.79
CA ILE A 18 1.34 -1.70 1.06
C ILE A 18 2.05 -2.75 0.23
N ARG A 19 2.53 -3.80 0.89
CA ARG A 19 3.21 -4.91 0.25
C ARG A 19 2.47 -6.21 0.57
N PHE A 20 2.10 -6.95 -0.46
CA PHE A 20 1.38 -8.22 -0.32
C PHE A 20 1.83 -9.22 -1.39
N VAL A 21 1.53 -10.49 -1.17
CA VAL A 21 1.77 -11.56 -2.14
C VAL A 21 0.48 -11.83 -2.89
N TYR A 22 0.52 -11.72 -4.21
CA TYR A 22 -0.57 -12.06 -5.12
C TYR A 22 -0.28 -13.43 -5.75
N PHE A 23 -1.22 -14.36 -5.60
CA PHE A 23 -1.16 -15.68 -6.23
C PHE A 23 -2.01 -15.69 -7.50
N GLY A 24 -1.38 -15.92 -8.64
CA GLY A 24 -2.05 -15.91 -9.93
C GLY A 24 -1.11 -15.49 -11.05
N LYS A 25 -1.48 -15.77 -12.30
CA LYS A 25 -0.67 -15.39 -13.46
C LYS A 25 -0.91 -13.94 -13.84
N LEU A 26 0.13 -13.12 -13.78
CA LEU A 26 0.13 -11.78 -14.37
C LEU A 26 0.55 -11.84 -15.85
N ARG A 27 -0.03 -10.97 -16.67
CA ARG A 27 0.23 -10.96 -18.12
C ARG A 27 1.72 -10.70 -18.37
N GLY A 28 2.39 -11.69 -18.94
CA GLY A 28 3.82 -11.61 -19.28
C GLY A 28 4.76 -12.17 -18.22
N SER A 29 4.24 -12.82 -17.17
CA SER A 29 5.06 -13.59 -16.22
C SER A 29 4.62 -15.06 -16.17
N ASP A 30 5.61 -15.93 -16.03
CA ASP A 30 5.44 -17.37 -15.83
C ASP A 30 5.40 -17.77 -14.34
N ALA A 31 5.60 -16.80 -13.44
CA ALA A 31 5.53 -17.02 -12.00
C ALA A 31 4.07 -17.27 -11.56
N GLU A 32 3.91 -18.09 -10.52
CA GLU A 32 2.61 -18.39 -9.90
C GLU A 32 2.30 -17.46 -8.72
N SER A 33 3.31 -16.72 -8.27
CA SER A 33 3.23 -15.77 -7.17
C SER A 33 4.05 -14.51 -7.46
N HIS A 34 3.52 -13.36 -7.05
CA HIS A 34 4.15 -12.07 -7.23
C HIS A 34 4.11 -11.27 -5.92
N VAL A 35 5.19 -10.56 -5.61
CA VAL A 35 5.16 -9.50 -4.60
C VAL A 35 4.66 -8.24 -5.29
N VAL A 36 3.57 -7.71 -4.78
CA VAL A 36 2.98 -6.45 -5.24
C VAL A 36 3.23 -5.38 -4.18
N GLU A 37 3.75 -4.24 -4.61
CA GLU A 37 3.92 -3.05 -3.78
C GLU A 37 3.12 -1.89 -4.36
N LEU A 38 2.27 -1.30 -3.52
CA LEU A 38 1.48 -0.12 -3.81
C LEU A 38 2.00 1.04 -2.97
N GLU A 39 2.52 2.07 -3.62
CA GLU A 39 3.05 3.27 -2.96
C GLU A 39 2.13 4.45 -3.22
N PHE A 40 1.44 4.89 -2.17
CA PHE A 40 0.58 6.07 -2.17
C PHE A 40 1.38 7.27 -1.69
N GLY A 41 1.39 8.35 -2.47
CA GLY A 41 2.15 9.57 -2.20
C GLY A 41 1.27 10.80 -2.05
N GLY A 42 1.76 11.80 -1.32
CA GLY A 42 1.03 13.06 -1.09
C GLY A 42 -0.21 12.87 -0.23
N ILE A 43 -0.15 11.97 0.76
CA ILE A 43 -1.30 11.63 1.59
C ILE A 43 -1.66 12.81 2.49
N ARG A 44 -2.91 13.26 2.41
CA ARG A 44 -3.43 14.39 3.21
C ARG A 44 -4.28 13.93 4.40
N ASN A 45 -5.04 12.86 4.21
CA ASN A 45 -5.91 12.27 5.23
C ASN A 45 -5.69 10.77 5.19
N LEU A 46 -5.28 10.17 6.31
CA LEU A 46 -5.23 8.72 6.49
C LEU A 46 -6.08 8.39 7.70
N LYS A 47 -7.10 7.57 7.50
CA LYS A 47 -7.89 6.95 8.55
C LYS A 47 -7.61 5.46 8.52
N MET A 48 -7.24 4.88 9.65
CA MET A 48 -7.10 3.43 9.81
C MET A 48 -8.08 2.97 10.88
N GLU A 49 -8.77 1.88 10.59
CA GLU A 49 -9.63 1.16 11.52
C GLU A 49 -8.92 -0.15 11.87
N LEU A 50 -8.66 -0.32 13.15
CA LEU A 50 -7.91 -1.45 13.72
C LEU A 50 -8.76 -2.04 14.86
N PRO A 51 -8.79 -3.37 15.02
CA PRO A 51 -9.41 -3.99 16.19
C PRO A 51 -8.67 -3.60 17.47
N ALA A 52 -9.38 -3.60 18.61
CA ALA A 52 -8.83 -3.13 19.88
C ALA A 52 -7.65 -3.99 20.40
N ASP A 53 -7.61 -5.25 19.97
CA ASP A 53 -6.58 -6.24 20.24
C ASP A 53 -5.63 -6.45 19.05
N TYR A 54 -5.58 -5.49 18.11
CA TYR A 54 -4.70 -5.56 16.95
C TYR A 54 -3.24 -5.76 17.36
N GLU A 55 -2.70 -6.91 17.02
CA GLU A 55 -1.26 -7.15 17.04
C GLU A 55 -0.71 -6.90 15.62
N PRO A 56 0.30 -6.03 15.45
CA PRO A 56 0.91 -5.79 14.16
C PRO A 56 1.64 -7.06 13.69
N ARG A 57 0.92 -7.89 12.96
CA ARG A 57 1.44 -9.01 12.18
C ARG A 57 1.47 -8.56 10.72
N ALA A 58 2.27 -9.23 9.89
CA ALA A 58 2.17 -9.00 8.45
C ALA A 58 0.72 -9.29 8.05
N ALA A 59 0.00 -8.30 7.54
CA ALA A 59 -1.36 -8.49 7.05
C ALA A 59 -1.32 -9.62 6.01
N GLU A 60 -2.01 -10.72 6.29
CA GLU A 60 -1.85 -11.95 5.51
C GLU A 60 -2.45 -11.81 4.11
N THR A 61 -3.45 -10.93 3.94
CA THR A 61 -4.10 -10.72 2.64
C THR A 61 -4.55 -9.27 2.45
N LEU A 62 -4.31 -8.74 1.26
CA LEU A 62 -5.05 -7.60 0.75
C LEU A 62 -6.32 -8.17 0.12
N GLU A 63 -7.49 -7.77 0.63
CA GLU A 63 -8.79 -8.28 0.18
C GLU A 63 -9.38 -7.43 -0.94
N ASP A 64 -9.38 -6.10 -0.78
CA ASP A 64 -9.97 -5.18 -1.76
C ASP A 64 -9.28 -3.81 -1.76
N ILE A 65 -9.30 -3.15 -2.93
CA ILE A 65 -8.93 -1.75 -3.09
C ILE A 65 -9.94 -1.08 -4.00
N ALA A 66 -10.70 -0.14 -3.43
CA ALA A 66 -11.61 0.71 -4.17
C ALA A 66 -11.01 2.11 -4.37
N HIS A 67 -11.06 2.61 -5.59
CA HIS A 67 -10.71 3.98 -5.93
C HIS A 67 -11.97 4.78 -6.24
N ARG A 68 -12.04 6.00 -5.70
CA ARG A 68 -13.07 6.98 -6.05
C ARG A 68 -12.47 8.37 -6.18
N GLU A 69 -12.98 9.15 -7.11
CA GLU A 69 -12.62 10.55 -7.26
C GLU A 69 -13.76 11.44 -6.76
N VAL A 70 -13.45 12.38 -5.86
CA VAL A 70 -14.41 13.34 -5.32
C VAL A 70 -13.81 14.73 -5.44
N SER A 71 -14.45 15.60 -6.23
CA SER A 71 -14.02 17.00 -6.44
C SER A 71 -12.55 17.13 -6.88
N GLY A 72 -12.09 16.24 -7.77
CA GLY A 72 -10.71 16.23 -8.27
C GLY A 72 -9.67 15.65 -7.31
N GLN A 73 -10.10 15.05 -6.21
CA GLN A 73 -9.24 14.37 -5.25
C GLN A 73 -9.48 12.85 -5.29
N SER A 74 -8.39 12.09 -5.41
CA SER A 74 -8.41 10.62 -5.38
C SER A 74 -8.45 10.10 -3.96
N TYR A 75 -9.47 9.30 -3.66
CA TYR A 75 -9.63 8.56 -2.43
C TYR A 75 -9.49 7.07 -2.69
N PHE A 76 -8.83 6.39 -1.76
CA PHE A 76 -8.63 4.95 -1.78
C PHE A 76 -9.17 4.37 -0.49
N ASP A 77 -10.06 3.39 -0.61
CA ASP A 77 -10.49 2.55 0.49
C ASP A 77 -9.81 1.19 0.29
N ILE A 78 -9.10 0.72 1.31
CA ILE A 78 -8.22 -0.45 1.24
C ILE A 78 -8.63 -1.38 2.37
N ASP A 79 -8.96 -2.62 2.02
CA ASP A 79 -9.30 -3.68 2.95
C ASP A 79 -8.16 -4.70 3.00
N MET A 80 -7.52 -4.80 4.16
CA MET A 80 -6.46 -5.76 4.46
C MET A 80 -6.93 -6.78 5.51
N GLY A 81 -8.23 -7.10 5.49
CA GLY A 81 -8.89 -8.01 6.43
C GLY A 81 -9.17 -7.32 7.77
N ASP A 82 -8.28 -7.53 8.74
CA ASP A 82 -8.40 -6.93 10.07
C ASP A 82 -8.12 -5.42 10.07
N VAL A 83 -7.46 -4.93 9.04
CA VAL A 83 -7.11 -3.51 8.91
C VAL A 83 -7.83 -2.91 7.71
N LYS A 84 -8.62 -1.88 7.96
CA LYS A 84 -9.21 -1.07 6.89
C LYS A 84 -8.59 0.30 6.91
N CYS A 85 -8.22 0.83 5.75
CA CYS A 85 -7.77 2.21 5.67
C CYS A 85 -8.42 2.99 4.53
N THR A 86 -8.75 4.23 4.82
CA THR A 86 -9.22 5.20 3.86
C THR A 86 -8.22 6.34 3.79
N LEU A 87 -7.77 6.65 2.58
CA LEU A 87 -6.80 7.73 2.38
C LEU A 87 -7.09 8.56 1.14
N ALA A 88 -6.66 9.82 1.16
CA ALA A 88 -6.61 10.66 -0.02
C ALA A 88 -5.16 10.86 -0.45
N ALA A 89 -4.82 10.46 -1.68
CA ALA A 89 -3.46 10.50 -2.22
C ALA A 89 -3.39 11.22 -3.57
N GLU A 90 -2.25 11.83 -3.84
CA GLU A 90 -1.96 12.53 -5.10
C GLU A 90 -1.39 11.57 -6.15
N THR A 91 -0.68 10.54 -5.72
CA THR A 91 -0.03 9.57 -6.62
C THR A 91 -0.20 8.16 -6.10
N LEU A 92 -0.33 7.20 -7.02
CA LEU A 92 -0.24 5.76 -6.76
C LEU A 92 0.79 5.16 -7.71
N THR A 93 1.80 4.49 -7.17
CA THR A 93 2.78 3.71 -7.94
C THR A 93 2.60 2.22 -7.65
N LEU A 94 2.49 1.42 -8.71
CA LEU A 94 2.47 -0.05 -8.63
C LEU A 94 3.84 -0.60 -9.01
N ARG A 95 4.42 -1.43 -8.14
CA ARG A 95 5.59 -2.26 -8.45
C ARG A 95 5.21 -3.73 -8.29
N VAL A 96 5.64 -4.55 -9.23
CA VAL A 96 5.42 -6.00 -9.21
C VAL A 96 6.77 -6.67 -9.40
N SER A 97 7.07 -7.60 -8.50
CA SER A 97 8.27 -8.43 -8.56
C SER A 97 7.85 -9.89 -8.51
N ASP A 98 8.34 -10.68 -9.47
CA ASP A 98 8.09 -12.11 -9.49
C ASP A 98 8.75 -12.78 -8.29
N VAL A 99 8.04 -13.70 -7.65
CA VAL A 99 8.61 -14.57 -6.64
C VAL A 99 8.74 -15.93 -7.26
N ASP A 100 9.97 -16.35 -7.51
CA ASP A 100 10.27 -17.74 -7.82
C ASP A 100 9.91 -18.57 -6.59
N CYS A 101 8.78 -19.28 -6.67
CA CYS A 101 8.58 -20.44 -5.83
C CYS A 101 9.58 -21.49 -6.34
N PRO A 102 10.54 -21.97 -5.53
CA PRO A 102 11.44 -23.01 -5.97
C PRO A 102 10.61 -24.22 -6.36
N LYS A 103 10.49 -24.48 -7.66
CA LYS A 103 9.95 -25.73 -8.20
C LYS A 103 10.95 -26.80 -7.80
N ASP A 104 10.59 -27.54 -6.77
CA ASP A 104 11.16 -28.82 -6.37
C ASP A 104 12.68 -28.96 -6.53
N GLY A 105 13.37 -28.94 -5.40
CA GLY A 105 14.68 -29.57 -5.29
C GLY A 105 14.58 -31.03 -5.72
N HIS A 106 14.89 -31.31 -6.97
CA HIS A 106 15.29 -32.63 -7.44
C HIS A 106 16.82 -32.70 -7.36
N PRO A 107 17.39 -33.34 -6.32
CA PRO A 107 18.76 -33.81 -6.44
C PRO A 107 18.75 -34.93 -7.48
N SER A 108 19.49 -34.73 -8.57
CA SER A 108 19.95 -35.83 -9.42
C SER A 108 21.09 -36.57 -8.74
#